data_AF-W8C0W3-F1
#
_entry.id   AF-W8C0W3-F1
#
_cell.length_a   1.000
_cell.length_b   1.000
_cell.length_c   1.000
_cell.angle_alpha   90.00
_cell.angle_beta   90.00
_cell.angle_gamma   90.00
#
_symmetry.space_group_name_H-M   'P 1'
#
loop_
_entity.id
_entity.type
_entity.pdbx_description
1 polymer ?
#
loop_
_entity_poly.entity_id
_entity_poly.type
_entity_poly.pdbx_seq_one_letter_code
_entity_poly.pdbx_strand_id
1 'polypeptide(L)'
;MKISFLLWSLLATYIHATIARSPELFTCDFDLVNGQGNSPYQPWTRSFLSSNCLNMYDKQHTDRHMYDMYMNEALEFRKFIAAIENYEAKKSGKPLCHDKEYALNLEDRQKFYQLANLFDCYKMNNYETFLNCITEKRKELVNIINNAGA
;
A
#
# COMPACT_ATOMS: atom_id res chain seq x y z
N MET A 1 18.17 45.66 3.60
CA MET A 1 18.84 44.34 3.75
C MET A 1 18.10 43.32 4.63
N LYS A 2 16.81 43.50 4.98
CA LYS A 2 16.06 42.54 5.83
C LYS A 2 15.05 41.65 5.08
N ILE A 3 14.65 42.04 3.87
CA ILE A 3 13.61 41.36 3.08
C ILE A 3 14.15 40.09 2.39
N SER A 4 15.43 40.09 2.01
CA SER A 4 16.07 38.92 1.37
C SER A 4 16.14 37.70 2.32
N PHE A 5 16.44 37.91 3.60
CA PHE A 5 16.53 36.82 4.58
C PHE A 5 15.18 36.12 4.84
N LEU A 6 14.09 36.89 4.86
CA LEU A 6 12.73 36.36 5.04
C LEU A 6 12.28 35.50 3.84
N LEU A 7 12.61 35.93 2.61
CA LEU A 7 12.32 35.15 1.40
C LEU A 7 13.09 33.82 1.37
N TRP A 8 14.36 33.81 1.77
CA TRP A 8 15.14 32.57 1.85
C TRP A 8 14.64 31.63 2.96
N SER A 9 14.18 32.17 4.10
CA SER A 9 13.57 31.33 5.16
C SER A 9 12.24 30.71 4.74
N LEU A 10 11.41 31.43 3.99
CA LEU A 10 10.12 30.93 3.48
C LEU A 10 10.33 29.89 2.37
N LEU A 11 11.37 30.06 1.55
CA LEU A 11 11.72 29.07 0.52
C LEU A 11 12.28 27.78 1.15
N ALA A 12 13.07 27.88 2.23
CA ALA A 12 13.63 26.73 2.93
C ALA A 12 12.55 25.89 3.68
N THR A 13 11.53 26.54 4.25
CA THR A 13 10.38 25.83 4.85
C THR A 13 9.48 25.22 3.78
N TYR A 14 9.29 25.90 2.65
CA TYR A 14 8.55 25.35 1.51
C TYR A 14 9.24 24.09 0.96
N ILE A 15 10.57 24.13 0.77
CA ILE A 15 11.34 22.98 0.27
C ILE A 15 11.33 21.80 1.26
N HIS A 16 11.35 22.04 2.58
CA HIS A 16 11.17 20.96 3.57
C HIS A 16 9.75 20.38 3.58
N ALA A 17 8.73 21.18 3.27
CA ALA A 17 7.35 20.71 3.16
C ALA A 17 7.07 19.98 1.84
N THR A 18 7.86 20.24 0.79
CA THR A 18 7.70 19.62 -0.54
C THR A 18 8.67 18.49 -0.85
N ILE A 19 9.50 18.05 0.12
CA ILE A 19 9.96 16.66 0.11
C ILE A 19 8.72 15.84 0.45
N ALA A 20 7.83 15.72 -0.54
CA ALA A 20 6.79 14.73 -0.60
C ALA A 20 7.52 13.41 -0.41
N ARG A 21 7.58 12.95 0.84
CA ARG A 21 7.76 11.56 1.15
C ARG A 21 6.78 10.87 0.23
N SER A 22 7.32 10.18 -0.77
CA SER A 22 6.61 9.12 -1.48
C SER A 22 5.76 8.44 -0.42
N PRO A 23 4.43 8.32 -0.60
CA PRO A 23 3.59 7.73 0.43
C PRO A 23 4.27 6.43 0.83
N GLU A 24 4.74 6.36 2.08
CA GLU A 24 5.36 5.14 2.57
C GLU A 24 4.31 4.07 2.28
N LEU A 25 4.68 3.05 1.50
CA LEU A 25 3.81 1.90 1.39
C LEU A 25 3.73 1.35 2.81
N PHE A 26 2.63 1.67 3.49
CA PHE A 26 2.38 1.28 4.88
C PHE A 26 2.08 -0.21 5.00
N THR A 27 1.90 -0.87 3.86
CA THR A 27 1.66 -2.29 3.77
C THR A 27 2.96 -3.07 3.90
N CYS A 28 2.91 -4.13 4.71
CA CYS A 28 4.03 -5.03 4.93
C CYS A 28 3.68 -6.41 4.38
N ASP A 29 4.42 -6.87 3.39
CA ASP A 29 4.24 -8.19 2.77
C ASP A 29 4.74 -9.32 3.70
N PHE A 30 4.08 -9.50 4.86
CA PHE A 30 4.44 -10.52 5.85
C PHE A 30 4.20 -11.94 5.37
N ASP A 31 3.37 -12.12 4.33
CA ASP A 31 3.16 -13.39 3.65
C ASP A 31 4.44 -13.91 2.96
N LEU A 32 5.38 -13.01 2.63
CA LEU A 32 6.72 -13.38 2.20
C LEU A 32 7.53 -14.06 3.32
N VAL A 33 7.14 -13.95 4.61
CA VAL A 33 7.93 -14.42 5.76
C VAL A 33 7.26 -15.61 6.50
N ASN A 34 6.27 -16.27 5.88
CA ASN A 34 5.41 -17.23 6.57
C ASN A 34 6.13 -18.49 7.11
N GLY A 35 6.04 -18.71 8.44
CA GLY A 35 6.50 -19.91 9.15
C GLY A 35 5.48 -21.07 9.32
N GLN A 36 4.35 -21.07 8.60
CA GLN A 36 3.27 -22.08 8.72
C GLN A 36 3.31 -23.19 7.64
N GLY A 37 4.33 -23.21 6.78
CA GLY A 37 4.86 -24.44 6.17
C GLY A 37 3.98 -25.28 5.23
N ASN A 38 2.80 -24.83 4.78
CA ASN A 38 1.86 -25.71 4.08
C ASN A 38 1.68 -25.44 2.56
N SER A 39 2.64 -24.79 1.88
CA SER A 39 2.60 -24.55 0.43
C SER A 39 4.01 -24.51 -0.19
N PRO A 40 4.24 -25.00 -1.43
CA PRO A 40 5.57 -25.36 -1.95
C PRO A 40 6.48 -24.19 -2.34
N TYR A 41 6.15 -22.96 -1.94
CA TYR A 41 7.02 -21.79 -2.06
C TYR A 41 7.55 -21.45 -0.67
N GLN A 42 8.80 -21.84 -0.41
CA GLN A 42 9.52 -21.57 0.84
C GLN A 42 9.48 -20.07 1.21
N PRO A 43 9.47 -19.73 2.51
CA PRO A 43 9.44 -18.34 2.94
C PRO A 43 10.69 -17.58 2.51
N TRP A 44 10.49 -16.36 2.05
CA TRP A 44 11.54 -15.38 1.87
C TRP A 44 11.99 -14.93 3.28
N THR A 45 13.29 -14.73 3.44
CA THR A 45 13.90 -14.39 4.73
C THR A 45 13.45 -13.01 5.23
N ARG A 46 13.49 -12.77 6.55
CA ARG A 46 13.21 -11.45 7.16
C ARG A 46 13.97 -10.28 6.52
N SER A 47 15.09 -10.55 5.86
CA SER A 47 15.92 -9.58 5.14
C SER A 47 15.23 -8.90 3.95
N PHE A 48 14.10 -9.44 3.46
CA PHE A 48 13.33 -8.82 2.39
C PHE A 48 12.35 -7.75 2.89
N LEU A 49 12.11 -7.67 4.21
CA LEU A 49 11.28 -6.63 4.78
C LEU A 49 12.04 -5.30 4.87
N SER A 50 11.34 -4.19 4.58
CA SER A 50 11.84 -2.86 4.94
C SER A 50 12.02 -2.76 6.47
N SER A 51 12.86 -1.83 6.94
CA SER A 51 13.11 -1.67 8.38
C SER A 51 11.83 -1.44 9.20
N ASN A 52 10.86 -0.71 8.64
CA ASN A 52 9.56 -0.46 9.28
C ASN A 52 8.75 -1.77 9.40
N CYS A 53 8.72 -2.58 8.34
CA CYS A 53 8.02 -3.86 8.35
C CYS A 53 8.71 -4.90 9.22
N LEU A 54 10.05 -4.93 9.26
CA LEU A 54 10.79 -5.81 10.14
C LEU A 54 10.47 -5.49 11.62
N ASN A 55 10.44 -4.22 11.99
CA ASN A 55 10.06 -3.80 13.35
C ASN A 55 8.65 -4.26 13.72
N MET A 56 7.67 -4.12 12.80
CA MET A 56 6.32 -4.62 13.06
C MET A 56 6.27 -6.15 13.12
N TYR A 57 7.03 -6.85 12.27
CA TYR A 57 7.12 -8.31 12.30
C TYR A 57 7.77 -8.83 13.60
N ASP A 58 8.78 -8.15 14.13
CA ASP A 58 9.39 -8.45 15.44
C ASP A 58 8.39 -8.33 16.61
N LYS A 59 7.34 -7.53 16.43
CA LYS A 59 6.29 -7.33 17.43
C LYS A 59 5.23 -8.43 17.47
N GLN A 60 5.30 -9.46 16.63
CA GLN A 60 4.33 -10.56 16.57
C GLN A 60 4.03 -11.24 17.92
N HIS A 61 4.97 -11.18 18.88
CA HIS A 61 4.82 -11.76 20.22
C HIS A 61 4.68 -10.72 21.34
N THR A 62 5.01 -9.46 21.10
CA THR A 62 5.03 -8.40 22.13
C THR A 62 3.91 -7.38 21.96
N ASP A 63 3.45 -7.18 20.73
CA ASP A 63 2.31 -6.34 20.36
C ASP A 63 1.54 -7.05 19.23
N ARG A 64 0.95 -8.20 19.60
CA ARG A 64 0.23 -9.07 18.67
C ARG A 64 -0.94 -8.37 18.01
N HIS A 65 -1.63 -7.49 18.74
CA HIS A 65 -2.75 -6.73 18.20
C HIS A 65 -2.32 -5.89 17.01
N MET A 66 -1.26 -5.08 17.15
CA MET A 66 -0.77 -4.25 16.06
C MET A 66 -0.21 -5.08 14.91
N TYR A 67 0.51 -6.17 15.21
CA TYR A 67 0.96 -7.11 14.19
C TYR A 67 -0.21 -7.68 13.36
N ASP A 68 -1.28 -8.14 14.02
CA ASP A 68 -2.46 -8.70 13.37
C ASP A 68 -3.16 -7.65 12.49
N MET A 69 -3.15 -6.37 12.89
CA MET A 69 -3.67 -5.28 12.06
C MET A 69 -2.88 -5.06 10.77
N TYR A 70 -1.55 -5.00 10.86
CA TYR A 70 -0.68 -4.87 9.68
C TYR A 70 -0.79 -6.10 8.77
N MET A 71 -0.85 -7.30 9.34
CA MET A 71 -1.09 -8.54 8.58
C MET A 71 -2.42 -8.48 7.84
N ASN A 72 -3.49 -8.03 8.50
CA ASN A 72 -4.79 -7.90 7.88
C ASN A 72 -4.80 -6.87 6.74
N GLU A 73 -4.16 -5.71 6.93
CA GLU A 73 -4.02 -4.70 5.88
C GLU A 73 -3.27 -5.28 4.66
N ALA A 74 -2.17 -6.01 4.89
CA ALA A 74 -1.39 -6.63 3.82
C ALA A 74 -2.20 -7.67 3.03
N LEU A 75 -3.01 -8.47 3.70
CA LEU A 75 -3.92 -9.42 3.06
C LEU A 75 -4.96 -8.71 2.17
N GLU A 76 -5.55 -7.62 2.64
CA GLU A 76 -6.51 -6.83 1.84
C GLU A 76 -5.82 -6.07 0.70
N PHE A 77 -4.59 -5.59 0.90
CA PHE A 77 -3.80 -4.98 -0.16
C PHE A 77 -3.50 -5.99 -1.28
N ARG A 78 -3.11 -7.23 -0.93
CA ARG A 78 -2.90 -8.30 -1.90
C ARG A 78 -4.16 -8.62 -2.69
N LYS A 79 -5.34 -8.68 -2.04
CA LYS A 79 -6.62 -8.87 -2.75
C LYS A 79 -6.90 -7.73 -3.72
N PHE A 80 -6.61 -6.49 -3.32
CA PHE A 80 -6.72 -5.31 -4.19
C PHE A 80 -5.81 -5.41 -5.41
N ILE A 81 -4.54 -5.77 -5.22
CA ILE A 81 -3.57 -5.97 -6.31
C ILE A 81 -4.06 -7.07 -7.27
N ALA A 82 -4.48 -8.23 -6.74
CA ALA A 82 -5.03 -9.29 -7.58
C ALA A 82 -6.28 -8.84 -8.36
N ALA A 83 -7.17 -8.06 -7.74
CA ALA A 83 -8.37 -7.56 -8.41
C ALA A 83 -8.03 -6.61 -9.58
N ILE A 84 -7.12 -5.66 -9.37
CA ILE A 84 -6.75 -4.67 -10.39
C ILE A 84 -6.02 -5.34 -11.56
N GLU A 85 -5.16 -6.30 -11.27
CA GLU A 85 -4.41 -7.07 -12.27
C GLU A 85 -5.34 -7.93 -13.12
N ASN A 86 -6.29 -8.62 -12.49
CA ASN A 86 -7.30 -9.38 -13.22
C ASN A 86 -8.17 -8.49 -14.11
N TYR A 87 -8.57 -7.31 -13.62
CA TYR A 87 -9.29 -6.32 -14.43
C TYR A 87 -8.47 -5.88 -15.65
N GLU A 88 -7.20 -5.55 -15.44
CA GLU A 88 -6.27 -5.13 -16.47
C GLU A 88 -6.01 -6.21 -17.53
N ALA A 89 -5.81 -7.46 -17.11
CA ALA A 89 -5.67 -8.61 -18.00
C ALA A 89 -6.93 -8.82 -18.84
N LYS A 90 -8.12 -8.80 -18.21
CA LYS A 90 -9.41 -8.91 -18.92
C LYS A 90 -9.60 -7.79 -19.95
N LYS A 91 -9.35 -6.54 -19.56
CA LYS A 91 -9.54 -5.37 -20.44
C LYS A 91 -8.57 -5.35 -21.61
N SER A 92 -7.33 -5.76 -21.39
CA SER A 92 -6.31 -5.81 -22.44
C SER A 92 -6.41 -7.04 -23.34
N GLY A 93 -7.14 -8.08 -22.92
CA GLY A 93 -7.18 -9.37 -23.61
C GLY A 93 -5.86 -10.14 -23.54
N LYS A 94 -4.86 -9.64 -22.81
CA LYS A 94 -3.57 -10.29 -22.59
C LYS A 94 -3.61 -11.09 -21.28
N PRO A 95 -2.98 -12.28 -21.22
CA PRO A 95 -2.80 -12.96 -19.94
C PRO A 95 -1.92 -12.14 -19.00
N LEU A 96 -2.12 -12.31 -17.70
CA LEU A 96 -1.24 -11.75 -16.67
C LEU A 96 0.23 -12.11 -16.97
N CYS A 97 1.10 -11.11 -17.01
CA CYS A 97 2.54 -11.25 -17.29
C CYS A 97 2.92 -11.78 -18.69
N HIS A 98 2.09 -11.57 -19.72
CA HIS A 98 2.47 -11.87 -21.10
C HIS A 98 3.76 -11.11 -21.49
N ASP A 99 4.78 -11.80 -21.98
CA ASP A 99 6.06 -11.23 -22.44
C ASP A 99 6.81 -10.36 -21.41
N LYS A 100 6.60 -10.58 -20.11
CA LYS A 100 7.09 -9.72 -19.02
C LYS A 100 6.53 -8.29 -19.06
N GLU A 101 5.53 -8.03 -19.89
CA GLU A 101 4.78 -6.79 -19.90
C GLU A 101 3.62 -6.89 -18.90
N TYR A 102 3.53 -5.92 -18.00
CA TYR A 102 2.33 -5.71 -17.22
C TYR A 102 1.33 -4.93 -18.06
N ALA A 103 0.08 -5.40 -18.13
CA ALA A 103 -1.01 -4.63 -18.71
C ALA A 103 -1.39 -3.46 -17.78
N LEU A 104 -0.44 -2.57 -17.51
CA LEU A 104 -0.61 -1.46 -16.57
C LEU A 104 -1.50 -0.39 -17.21
N ASN A 105 -2.74 -0.25 -16.76
CA ASN A 105 -3.60 0.85 -17.19
C ASN A 105 -3.67 1.92 -16.09
N LEU A 106 -2.71 2.85 -16.14
CA LEU A 106 -2.60 3.92 -15.14
C LEU A 106 -3.87 4.78 -15.01
N GLU A 107 -4.61 4.99 -16.10
CA GLU A 107 -5.84 5.78 -16.08
C GLU A 107 -6.94 5.09 -15.27
N ASP A 108 -7.14 3.79 -15.46
CA ASP A 108 -8.14 3.04 -14.70
C ASP A 108 -7.73 2.91 -13.23
N ARG A 109 -6.43 2.69 -12.95
CA ARG A 109 -5.94 2.69 -11.57
C ARG A 109 -6.25 4.02 -10.87
N GLN A 110 -6.00 5.14 -11.53
CA GLN A 110 -6.34 6.46 -10.99
C GLN A 110 -7.84 6.62 -10.75
N LYS A 111 -8.69 6.16 -11.67
CA LYS A 111 -10.16 6.18 -11.48
C LYS A 111 -10.56 5.38 -10.23
N PHE A 112 -10.06 4.16 -10.07
CA PHE A 112 -10.38 3.35 -8.89
C PHE A 112 -9.90 4.03 -7.60
N TYR A 113 -8.67 4.56 -7.58
CA TYR A 113 -8.16 5.31 -6.42
C TYR A 113 -8.96 6.59 -6.10
N GLN A 114 -9.58 7.22 -7.09
CA GLN A 114 -10.47 8.37 -6.86
C GLN A 114 -11.83 7.96 -6.26
N LEU A 115 -12.30 6.75 -6.56
CA LEU A 115 -13.58 6.24 -6.05
C LEU A 115 -13.49 5.88 -4.56
N ALA A 116 -12.39 5.29 -4.11
CA ALA A 116 -12.13 5.07 -2.70
C ALA A 116 -11.20 6.16 -2.17
N ASN A 117 -11.76 7.20 -1.55
CA ASN A 117 -11.02 8.31 -0.95
C ASN A 117 -10.04 7.82 0.15
N LEU A 118 -8.85 7.37 -0.25
CA LEU A 118 -7.76 6.94 0.63
C LEU A 118 -7.09 8.13 1.33
N PHE A 119 -7.22 9.33 0.77
CA PHE A 119 -6.60 10.55 1.28
C PHE A 119 -7.04 10.87 2.71
N ASP A 120 -8.31 10.60 3.04
CA ASP A 120 -8.81 10.83 4.39
C ASP A 120 -8.22 9.86 5.42
N CYS A 121 -7.88 8.63 5.03
CA CYS A 121 -7.14 7.72 5.90
C CYS A 121 -5.76 8.31 6.24
N TYR A 122 -5.03 8.86 5.27
CA TYR A 122 -3.70 9.43 5.49
C TYR A 122 -3.66 10.67 6.40
N LYS A 123 -4.81 11.29 6.71
CA LYS A 123 -4.92 12.39 7.67
C LYS A 123 -5.06 11.91 9.12
N MET A 124 -5.24 10.61 9.33
CA MET A 124 -5.41 10.04 10.67
C MET A 124 -4.08 10.06 11.43
N ASN A 125 -4.16 10.43 12.71
CA ASN A 125 -3.01 10.59 13.59
C ASN A 125 -2.74 9.38 14.50
N ASN A 126 -3.53 8.32 14.35
CA ASN A 126 -3.44 7.09 15.13
C ASN A 126 -3.32 5.90 14.16
N TYR A 127 -2.37 5.00 14.45
CA TYR A 127 -2.07 3.85 13.58
C TYR A 127 -3.22 2.87 13.45
N GLU A 128 -3.96 2.62 14.53
CA GLU A 128 -5.09 1.70 14.53
C GLU A 128 -6.23 2.25 13.67
N THR A 129 -6.62 3.52 13.86
CA THR A 129 -7.66 4.15 13.04
C THR A 129 -7.24 4.24 11.58
N PHE A 130 -5.98 4.58 11.33
CA PHE A 130 -5.38 4.60 10.00
C PHE A 130 -5.45 3.23 9.31
N LEU A 131 -4.95 2.17 9.96
CA LEU A 131 -4.92 0.80 9.41
C LEU A 131 -6.32 0.26 9.18
N ASN A 132 -7.25 0.51 10.09
CA ASN A 132 -8.65 0.14 9.89
C ASN A 132 -9.25 0.87 8.68
N CYS A 133 -9.02 2.18 8.57
CA CYS A 133 -9.51 2.96 7.43
C CYS A 133 -8.96 2.44 6.10
N ILE A 134 -7.65 2.24 6.01
CA ILE A 134 -7.03 1.82 4.75
C ILE A 134 -7.48 0.39 4.38
N THR A 135 -7.59 -0.51 5.37
CA THR A 135 -8.13 -1.86 5.18
C THR A 135 -9.54 -1.83 4.58
N GLU A 136 -10.45 -1.04 5.16
CA GLU A 136 -11.82 -0.94 4.65
C GLU A 136 -11.85 -0.32 3.24
N LYS A 137 -11.00 0.67 2.96
CA LYS A 137 -10.86 1.23 1.62
C LYS A 137 -10.31 0.22 0.60
N ARG A 138 -9.42 -0.69 0.99
CA ARG A 138 -8.97 -1.79 0.11
C ARG A 138 -10.13 -2.74 -0.22
N LYS A 139 -10.94 -3.12 0.76
CA LYS A 139 -12.15 -3.95 0.54
C LYS A 139 -13.14 -3.25 -0.40
N GLU A 140 -13.37 -1.96 -0.18
CA GLU A 140 -14.22 -1.13 -1.05
C GLU A 140 -13.70 -1.14 -2.50
N LEU A 141 -12.40 -0.92 -2.70
CA LEU A 141 -11.76 -0.98 -4.02
C LEU A 141 -11.91 -2.34 -4.69
N VAL A 142 -11.66 -3.44 -3.97
CA VAL A 142 -11.83 -4.80 -4.49
C VAL A 142 -13.25 -5.01 -5.01
N ASN A 143 -14.26 -4.59 -4.24
CA ASN A 143 -15.66 -4.70 -4.64
C ASN A 143 -15.97 -3.86 -5.90
N ILE A 144 -15.50 -2.61 -5.95
CA ILE A 144 -15.68 -1.72 -7.11
C ILE A 144 -15.05 -2.34 -8.37
N ILE A 145 -13.80 -2.81 -8.27
CA ILE A 145 -13.05 -3.36 -9.41
C ILE A 145 -13.70 -4.64 -9.92
N ASN A 146 -14.09 -5.56 -9.03
CA ASN A 146 -14.73 -6.81 -9.41
C ASN A 146 -16.08 -6.57 -10.13
N ASN A 147 -16.82 -5.54 -9.72
CA ASN A 147 -18.08 -5.14 -10.37
C ASN A 147 -17.86 -4.41 -11.70
N ALA A 148 -16.71 -3.74 -11.89
CA ALA A 148 -16.36 -3.06 -13.14
C ALA A 148 -15.81 -4.01 -14.22
N GLY A 149 -15.31 -5.18 -13.82
CA GLY A 149 -14.78 -6.22 -14.69
C GLY A 149 -15.67 -7.48 -14.83
N ALA A 150 -16.91 -7.41 -14.36
CA ALA A 150 -17.99 -8.36 -14.63
C ALA A 150 -18.79 -7.88 -15.86
#